data_AF-J9EIZ8-F1
#
_entry.id   AF-J9EIZ8-F1
#
_cell.length_a   1.000
_cell.length_b   1.000
_cell.length_c   1.000
_cell.angle_alpha   90.00
_cell.angle_beta   90.00
_cell.angle_gamma   90.00
#
_symmetry.space_group_name_H-M   'P 1'
#
loop_
_entity.id
_entity.type
_entity.pdbx_description
1 polymer ?
#
loop_
_entity_poly.entity_id
_entity_poly.type
_entity_poly.pdbx_seq_one_letter_code
_entity_poly.pdbx_strand_id
1 'polypeptide(L)'
;MVDNRTFRASNSYRFEIDDEIAECHLRPSLGEPYEIIDMEQGYVNFDQIYHIYHIKCKPVSEARRIIIEKLMDNCQELLNELKVEQKKEILKWPLLTYTFAILELEPIKMFSTILTNLEELATNVDPQRCEMYEEMVMNLRINEKLRQKIDNVQRIDILFRKVDGHFVGKMKLDNLGLKSIDHLKYLSSFITRLDLTGNKLTNLCIFEPFRRLTHLRLFNNPITSFKGISMLPQLDYLSVIEMAMNDLDIKDDFALKKIRMLEFEESGQSVKM
;
A
#
# COMPACT_ATOMS: atom_id res chain seq x y z
N MET A 1 -28.83 -3.83 36.16
CA MET A 1 -27.43 -3.51 36.53
C MET A 1 -26.62 -4.77 36.29
N VAL A 2 -25.86 -4.81 35.19
CA VAL A 2 -24.97 -5.94 34.90
C VAL A 2 -23.63 -5.60 35.54
N ASP A 3 -23.14 -6.49 36.38
CA ASP A 3 -21.91 -6.32 37.18
C ASP A 3 -20.69 -6.28 36.24
N ASN A 4 -20.23 -5.06 35.92
CA ASN A 4 -19.05 -4.77 35.11
C ASN A 4 -17.74 -4.99 35.90
N ARG A 5 -17.62 -6.10 36.62
CA ARG A 5 -16.32 -6.56 37.15
C ARG A 5 -15.51 -7.19 36.02
N THR A 6 -14.98 -6.30 35.18
CA THR A 6 -13.66 -6.38 34.55
C THR A 6 -13.04 -7.77 34.47
N PHE A 7 -13.46 -8.55 33.49
CA PHE A 7 -12.61 -9.58 32.90
C PHE A 7 -11.59 -8.87 31.99
N ARG A 8 -10.69 -8.08 32.58
CA ARG A 8 -9.46 -7.65 31.90
C ARG A 8 -8.46 -8.79 32.03
N ALA A 9 -8.67 -9.86 31.27
CA ALA A 9 -7.57 -10.76 30.98
C ALA A 9 -6.54 -9.91 30.22
N SER A 10 -5.36 -9.69 30.81
CA SER A 10 -4.22 -9.16 30.07
C SER A 10 -3.80 -10.26 29.09
N ASN A 11 -4.45 -10.31 27.93
CA ASN A 11 -4.04 -11.16 26.82
C ASN A 11 -2.80 -10.53 26.15
N SER A 12 -1.78 -10.20 26.94
CA SER A 12 -0.45 -9.90 26.45
C SER A 12 0.25 -11.22 26.22
N TYR A 13 0.48 -11.54 24.96
CA TYR A 13 1.30 -12.67 24.58
C TYR A 13 2.68 -12.13 24.24
N ARG A 14 3.70 -12.73 24.84
CA ARG A 14 5.10 -12.49 24.49
C ARG A 14 5.50 -13.49 23.43
N PHE A 15 5.97 -12.98 22.30
CA PHE A 15 6.55 -13.80 21.24
C PHE A 15 8.01 -13.42 21.10
N GLU A 16 8.85 -14.42 20.90
CA GLU A 16 10.24 -14.25 20.53
C GLU A 16 10.32 -14.32 19.02
N ILE A 17 10.69 -13.20 18.39
CA ILE A 17 10.89 -13.10 16.94
C ILE A 17 12.32 -12.63 16.75
N ASP A 18 13.18 -13.49 16.17
CA ASP A 18 14.59 -13.20 15.89
C ASP A 18 15.36 -12.60 17.10
N ASP A 19 15.32 -13.28 18.26
CA ASP A 19 15.94 -12.87 19.53
C ASP A 19 15.41 -11.55 20.15
N GLU A 20 14.35 -10.96 19.59
CA GLU A 20 13.60 -9.84 20.20
C GLU A 20 12.28 -10.31 20.81
N ILE A 21 12.04 -9.95 22.07
CA ILE A 21 10.77 -10.20 22.75
C ILE A 21 9.78 -9.11 22.37
N ALA A 22 8.82 -9.43 21.50
CA ALA A 22 7.70 -8.57 21.16
C ALA A 22 6.48 -8.89 22.03
N GLU A 23 5.94 -7.89 22.72
CA GLU A 23 4.71 -8.02 23.51
C GLU A 23 3.51 -7.53 22.68
N CYS A 24 2.62 -8.46 22.29
CA CYS A 24 1.41 -8.12 21.56
C CYS A 24 0.23 -8.08 22.54
N HIS A 25 -0.46 -6.94 22.60
CA HIS A 25 -1.72 -6.82 23.32
C HIS A 25 -2.88 -7.22 22.41
N LEU A 26 -3.41 -8.43 22.60
CA LEU A 26 -4.65 -8.83 21.93
C LEU A 26 -5.82 -8.12 22.61
N ARG A 27 -6.48 -7.22 21.87
CA ARG A 27 -7.79 -6.69 22.27
C ARG A 27 -8.87 -7.57 21.66
N PRO A 28 -9.80 -8.13 22.46
CA PRO A 28 -10.96 -8.80 21.91
C PRO A 28 -11.72 -7.83 21.01
N SER A 29 -12.04 -8.24 19.79
CA SER A 29 -13.02 -7.55 18.97
C SER A 29 -14.37 -7.62 19.68
N LEU A 30 -15.00 -6.47 19.95
CA LEU A 30 -16.32 -6.41 20.58
C LEU A 30 -17.45 -6.91 19.67
N GLY A 31 -17.16 -7.16 18.38
CA GLY A 31 -18.18 -7.48 17.37
C GLY A 31 -17.85 -8.66 16.45
N GLU A 32 -16.69 -9.30 16.58
CA GLU A 32 -16.37 -10.53 15.83
C GLU A 32 -16.61 -11.75 16.72
N PRO A 33 -17.17 -12.84 16.17
CA PRO A 33 -17.30 -14.09 16.91
C PRO A 33 -15.92 -14.58 17.37
N TYR A 34 -15.87 -15.26 18.51
CA TYR A 34 -14.62 -15.89 18.99
C TYR A 34 -14.21 -16.98 17.99
N GLU A 35 -13.16 -16.71 17.21
CA GLU A 35 -12.54 -17.68 16.32
C GLU A 35 -11.33 -18.33 17.01
N ILE A 36 -11.17 -19.64 16.82
CA ILE A 36 -9.98 -20.35 17.26
C ILE A 36 -8.86 -20.03 16.27
N ILE A 37 -7.83 -19.33 16.74
CA ILE A 37 -6.67 -18.97 15.93
C ILE A 37 -5.58 -20.01 16.15
N ASP A 38 -5.14 -20.65 15.06
CA ASP A 38 -3.90 -21.42 15.06
C ASP A 38 -2.71 -20.46 15.12
N MET A 39 -2.09 -20.37 16.29
CA MET A 39 -0.95 -19.49 16.54
C MET A 39 0.29 -19.90 15.72
N GLU A 40 0.38 -21.15 15.25
CA GLU A 40 1.48 -21.61 14.40
C GLU A 40 1.36 -21.10 12.96
N GLN A 41 0.13 -20.91 12.46
CA GLN A 41 -0.11 -20.41 11.10
C GLN A 41 -0.25 -18.89 11.01
N GLY A 42 -0.50 -18.22 12.14
CA GLY A 42 -0.70 -16.78 12.23
C GLY A 42 -2.07 -16.33 11.70
N TYR A 43 -2.61 -15.26 12.28
CA TYR A 43 -3.91 -14.71 11.87
C TYR A 43 -3.75 -13.57 10.86
N VAL A 44 -4.58 -13.58 9.82
CA VAL A 44 -4.70 -12.50 8.83
C VAL A 44 -6.17 -12.22 8.57
N ASN A 45 -6.60 -10.98 8.80
CA ASN A 45 -7.95 -10.55 8.44
C ASN A 45 -8.00 -10.12 6.96
N PHE A 46 -8.27 -11.09 6.08
CA PHE A 46 -8.32 -10.85 4.63
C PHE A 46 -9.44 -9.88 4.21
N ASP A 47 -10.59 -9.90 4.87
CA ASP A 47 -11.68 -8.99 4.52
C ASP A 47 -11.31 -7.54 4.85
N GLN A 48 -10.60 -7.30 5.97
CA GLN A 48 -10.07 -5.97 6.27
C GLN A 48 -9.04 -5.52 5.22
N ILE A 49 -8.16 -6.41 4.76
CA ILE A 49 -7.23 -6.12 3.65
C ILE A 49 -8.01 -5.77 2.38
N TYR A 50 -9.04 -6.55 2.03
CA TYR A 50 -9.87 -6.29 0.85
C TYR A 50 -10.60 -4.94 0.92
N HIS A 51 -10.99 -4.48 2.10
CA HIS A 51 -11.55 -3.15 2.28
C HIS A 51 -10.50 -2.05 2.14
N ILE A 52 -9.32 -2.19 2.75
CA ILE A 52 -8.22 -1.22 2.65
C ILE A 52 -7.81 -0.96 1.18
N TYR A 53 -7.72 -2.03 0.38
CA TYR A 53 -7.30 -1.94 -1.02
C TYR A 53 -8.46 -1.77 -2.01
N HIS A 54 -9.68 -1.48 -1.53
CA HIS A 54 -10.87 -1.34 -2.36
C HIS A 54 -11.04 -2.50 -3.36
N ILE A 55 -10.82 -3.73 -2.89
CA ILE A 55 -11.14 -4.96 -3.60
C ILE A 55 -12.63 -5.27 -3.44
N LYS A 56 -13.13 -5.05 -2.22
CA LYS A 56 -14.55 -5.07 -1.86
C LYS A 56 -14.89 -3.76 -1.14
N CYS A 57 -16.02 -3.15 -1.47
CA CYS A 57 -16.50 -1.98 -0.73
C CYS A 57 -16.84 -2.38 0.72
N LYS A 58 -16.48 -1.52 1.67
CA LYS A 58 -16.87 -1.71 3.07
C LYS A 58 -18.39 -1.58 3.17
N PRO A 59 -19.09 -2.49 3.89
CA PRO A 59 -20.52 -2.33 4.08
C PRO A 59 -20.81 -1.06 4.90
N VAL A 60 -21.77 -0.29 4.41
CA VAL A 60 -22.26 0.95 5.03
C VAL A 60 -23.73 0.74 5.37
N SER A 61 -24.15 1.16 6.57
CA SER A 61 -25.56 1.07 6.95
C SER A 61 -26.42 1.96 6.07
N GLU A 62 -27.68 1.57 5.86
CA GLU A 62 -28.60 2.30 4.98
C GLU A 62 -28.76 3.78 5.40
N ALA A 63 -28.90 4.03 6.71
CA ALA A 63 -28.97 5.38 7.24
C ALA A 63 -27.72 6.21 6.92
N ARG A 64 -26.52 5.62 6.98
CA ARG A 64 -25.27 6.31 6.64
C ARG A 64 -25.17 6.54 5.14
N ARG A 65 -25.58 5.57 4.31
CA ARG A 65 -25.63 5.69 2.84
C ARG A 65 -26.48 6.89 2.42
N ILE A 66 -27.73 6.98 2.92
CA ILE A 66 -28.66 8.08 2.60
C ILE A 66 -28.04 9.45 2.94
N ILE A 67 -27.36 9.56 4.08
CA ILE A 67 -26.73 10.82 4.50
C ILE A 67 -25.58 11.20 3.56
N ILE A 68 -24.74 10.23 3.19
CA ILE A 68 -23.59 10.48 2.30
C ILE A 68 -24.07 10.80 0.88
N GLU A 69 -25.10 10.13 0.37
CA GLU A 69 -25.71 10.43 -0.94
C GLU A 69 -26.28 11.85 -0.97
N LYS A 70 -27.00 12.27 0.07
CA LYS A 70 -27.47 13.66 0.18
C LYS A 70 -26.32 14.68 0.24
N LEU A 71 -25.22 14.34 0.92
CA LEU A 71 -24.02 15.18 0.93
C LEU A 71 -23.41 15.29 -0.48
N MET A 72 -23.40 14.19 -1.24
CA MET A 72 -22.92 14.16 -2.62
C MET A 72 -23.75 15.07 -3.52
N ASP A 73 -25.09 14.99 -3.43
CA ASP A 73 -26.01 15.85 -4.19
C ASP A 73 -25.76 17.33 -3.90
N ASN A 74 -25.69 17.71 -2.62
CA ASN A 74 -25.39 19.08 -2.21
C ASN A 74 -24.03 19.57 -2.75
N CYS A 75 -23.00 18.71 -2.72
CA CYS A 75 -21.69 19.07 -3.27
C CYS A 75 -21.78 19.29 -4.78
N GLN A 76 -22.56 18.48 -5.50
CA GLN A 76 -22.72 18.60 -6.94
C GLN A 76 -23.43 19.89 -7.34
N GLU A 77 -24.48 20.28 -6.61
CA GLU A 77 -25.17 21.56 -6.78
C GLU A 77 -24.22 22.75 -6.54
N LEU A 78 -23.48 22.74 -5.42
CA LEU A 78 -22.48 23.77 -5.10
C LEU A 78 -21.37 23.85 -6.17
N LEU A 79 -20.90 22.71 -6.68
CA LEU A 79 -19.90 22.69 -7.75
C LEU A 79 -20.42 23.34 -9.03
N ASN A 80 -21.70 23.15 -9.36
CA ASN A 80 -22.30 23.76 -10.54
C ASN A 80 -22.42 25.28 -10.37
N GLU A 81 -22.86 25.75 -9.20
CA GLU A 81 -22.96 27.18 -8.88
C GLU A 81 -21.58 27.87 -8.88
N LEU A 82 -20.61 27.34 -8.13
CA LEU A 82 -19.28 27.96 -7.97
C LEU A 82 -18.45 27.98 -9.25
N LYS A 83 -18.67 27.02 -10.16
CA LYS A 83 -18.03 27.04 -11.49
C LYS A 83 -18.50 28.23 -12.33
N VAL A 84 -19.77 28.60 -12.23
CA VAL A 84 -20.32 29.78 -12.93
C VAL A 84 -19.75 31.07 -12.35
N GLU A 85 -19.59 31.14 -11.04
CA GLU A 85 -19.06 32.32 -10.35
C GLU A 85 -17.53 32.49 -10.44
N GLN A 86 -16.81 31.55 -11.05
CA GLN A 86 -15.35 31.52 -11.18
C GLN A 86 -14.59 31.59 -9.82
N LYS A 87 -15.22 31.19 -8.71
CA LYS A 87 -14.64 31.21 -7.36
C LYS A 87 -13.76 29.98 -7.08
N LYS A 88 -12.62 29.88 -7.77
CA LYS A 88 -11.71 28.72 -7.69
C LYS A 88 -11.23 28.39 -6.27
N GLU A 89 -11.02 29.39 -5.42
CA GLU A 89 -10.51 29.18 -4.05
C GLU A 89 -11.45 28.36 -3.15
N ILE A 90 -12.76 28.47 -3.36
CA ILE A 90 -13.78 27.78 -2.54
C ILE A 90 -14.16 26.44 -3.17
N LEU A 91 -14.04 26.33 -4.51
CA LEU A 91 -14.39 25.14 -5.30
C LEU A 91 -13.71 23.85 -4.82
N LYS A 92 -12.53 23.97 -4.22
CA LYS A 92 -11.76 22.82 -3.71
C LYS A 92 -12.49 22.02 -2.64
N TRP A 93 -13.25 22.67 -1.76
CA TRP A 93 -13.85 21.98 -0.62
C TRP A 93 -15.02 21.09 -1.03
N PRO A 94 -15.99 21.55 -1.84
CA PRO A 94 -17.03 20.67 -2.38
C PRO A 94 -16.46 19.56 -3.26
N LEU A 95 -15.45 19.84 -4.10
CA LEU A 95 -14.84 18.84 -4.98
C LEU A 95 -14.14 17.74 -4.19
N LEU A 96 -13.35 18.12 -3.17
CA LEU A 96 -12.68 17.17 -2.29
C LEU A 96 -13.68 16.37 -1.46
N THR A 97 -14.71 17.02 -0.91
CA THR A 97 -15.75 16.36 -0.11
C THR A 97 -16.53 15.34 -0.93
N TYR A 98 -16.92 15.72 -2.15
CA TYR A 98 -17.58 14.81 -3.09
C TYR A 98 -16.68 13.61 -3.43
N THR A 99 -15.39 13.85 -3.67
CA THR A 99 -14.41 12.78 -3.95
C THR A 99 -14.26 11.80 -2.79
N PHE A 100 -14.21 12.29 -1.54
CA PHE A 100 -14.19 11.43 -0.35
C PHE A 100 -15.50 10.67 -0.15
N ALA A 101 -16.65 11.29 -0.42
CA ALA A 101 -17.93 10.62 -0.35
C ALA A 101 -18.03 9.45 -1.35
N ILE A 102 -17.53 9.65 -2.58
CA ILE A 102 -17.41 8.56 -3.55
C ILE A 102 -16.48 7.46 -3.04
N LEU A 103 -15.33 7.81 -2.46
CA LEU A 103 -14.39 6.83 -1.92
C LEU A 103 -15.00 5.97 -0.81
N GLU A 104 -15.92 6.52 -0.02
CA GLU A 104 -16.63 5.78 1.04
C GLU A 104 -17.74 4.86 0.49
N LEU A 105 -18.50 5.30 -0.53
CA LEU A 105 -19.67 4.54 -1.02
C LEU A 105 -19.36 3.64 -2.22
N GLU A 106 -18.73 4.18 -3.26
CA GLU A 106 -18.58 3.54 -4.57
C GLU A 106 -17.18 3.70 -5.20
N PRO A 107 -16.07 3.44 -4.46
CA PRO A 107 -14.71 3.69 -4.92
C PRO A 107 -14.33 2.90 -6.18
N ILE A 108 -14.95 1.73 -6.39
CA ILE A 108 -14.68 0.86 -7.54
C ILE A 108 -15.46 1.31 -8.76
N LYS A 109 -16.76 1.58 -8.60
CA LYS A 109 -17.67 1.93 -9.72
C LYS A 109 -17.39 3.33 -10.26
N MET A 110 -17.05 4.27 -9.38
CA MET A 110 -16.78 5.67 -9.74
C MET A 110 -15.27 5.99 -9.76
N PHE A 111 -14.42 4.97 -9.94
CA PHE A 111 -12.97 5.11 -9.91
C PHE A 111 -12.45 6.20 -10.86
N SER A 112 -12.95 6.23 -12.10
CA SER A 112 -12.56 7.25 -13.08
C SER A 112 -12.89 8.67 -12.61
N THR A 113 -14.06 8.86 -12.00
CA THR A 113 -14.48 10.18 -11.48
C THR A 113 -13.57 10.63 -10.34
N ILE A 114 -13.19 9.71 -9.45
CA ILE A 114 -12.25 10.01 -8.37
C ILE A 114 -10.91 10.50 -8.95
N LEU A 115 -10.35 9.79 -9.93
CA LEU A 115 -9.07 10.17 -10.54
C LEU A 115 -9.17 11.55 -11.19
N THR A 116 -10.21 11.80 -11.99
CA THR A 116 -10.43 13.10 -12.63
C THR A 116 -10.55 14.23 -11.61
N ASN A 117 -11.27 14.01 -10.50
CA ASN A 117 -11.41 15.03 -9.47
C ASN A 117 -10.08 15.32 -8.76
N LEU A 118 -9.30 14.29 -8.43
CA LEU A 118 -7.99 14.46 -7.80
C LEU A 118 -6.99 15.15 -8.73
N GLU A 119 -7.01 14.83 -10.03
CA GLU A 119 -6.18 15.49 -11.04
C GLU A 119 -6.56 16.97 -11.21
N GLU A 120 -7.86 17.29 -11.22
CA GLU A 120 -8.36 18.67 -11.25
C GLU A 120 -7.99 19.46 -9.99
N LEU A 121 -8.08 18.82 -8.81
CA LEU A 121 -7.61 19.36 -7.54
C LEU A 121 -6.12 19.66 -7.58
N ALA A 122 -5.30 18.73 -8.07
CA ALA A 122 -3.85 18.89 -8.14
C ALA A 122 -3.42 19.98 -9.12
N THR A 123 -4.10 20.09 -10.28
CA THR A 123 -3.63 20.93 -11.39
C THR A 123 -4.21 22.33 -11.34
N ASN A 124 -5.52 22.44 -11.12
CA ASN A 124 -6.28 23.66 -11.44
C ASN A 124 -6.93 24.32 -10.23
N VAL A 125 -7.32 23.53 -9.22
CA VAL A 125 -8.20 23.99 -8.14
C VAL A 125 -7.47 24.21 -6.81
N ASP A 126 -6.53 23.36 -6.44
CA ASP A 126 -5.75 23.46 -5.19
C ASP A 126 -4.29 23.01 -5.38
N PRO A 127 -3.52 23.67 -6.27
CA PRO A 127 -2.15 23.26 -6.60
C PRO A 127 -1.18 23.31 -5.42
N GLN A 128 -1.51 24.04 -4.36
CA GLN A 128 -0.71 24.08 -3.12
C GLN A 128 -0.64 22.71 -2.41
N ARG A 129 -1.59 21.80 -2.68
CA ARG A 129 -1.63 20.43 -2.12
C ARG A 129 -1.50 19.36 -3.19
N CYS A 130 -0.96 19.69 -4.36
CA CYS A 130 -0.85 18.76 -5.49
C CYS A 130 -0.20 17.42 -5.09
N GLU A 131 0.86 17.44 -4.30
CA GLU A 131 1.57 16.22 -3.90
C GLU A 131 0.68 15.24 -3.12
N MET A 132 -0.20 15.74 -2.26
CA MET A 132 -1.16 14.92 -1.51
C MET A 132 -2.16 14.24 -2.46
N TYR A 133 -2.71 14.99 -3.42
CA TYR A 133 -3.67 14.44 -4.38
C TYR A 133 -3.00 13.46 -5.34
N GLU A 134 -1.79 13.76 -5.82
CA GLU A 134 -0.99 12.86 -6.65
C GLU A 134 -0.67 11.55 -5.93
N GLU A 135 -0.29 11.62 -4.65
CA GLU A 135 -0.05 10.44 -3.83
C GLU A 135 -1.33 9.59 -3.65
N MET A 136 -2.47 10.24 -3.42
CA MET A 136 -3.77 9.54 -3.39
C MET A 136 -4.05 8.83 -4.73
N VAL A 137 -3.81 9.50 -5.86
CA VAL A 137 -3.96 8.90 -7.20
C VAL A 137 -3.04 7.68 -7.36
N MET A 138 -1.78 7.78 -6.95
CA MET A 138 -0.82 6.67 -6.98
C MET A 138 -1.31 5.47 -6.16
N ASN A 139 -1.79 5.69 -4.94
CA ASN A 139 -2.34 4.65 -4.07
C ASN A 139 -3.60 4.00 -4.68
N LEU A 140 -4.46 4.79 -5.30
CA LEU A 140 -5.65 4.31 -6.00
C LEU A 140 -5.30 3.48 -7.25
N ARG A 141 -4.23 3.83 -7.97
CA ARG A 141 -3.71 3.02 -9.09
C ARG A 141 -3.12 1.70 -8.62
N ILE A 142 -2.50 1.64 -7.43
CA ILE A 142 -2.11 0.37 -6.81
C ILE A 142 -3.34 -0.51 -6.56
N ASN A 143 -4.41 0.05 -5.98
CA ASN A 143 -5.67 -0.68 -5.75
C ASN A 143 -6.25 -1.24 -7.06
N GLU A 144 -6.21 -0.46 -8.14
CA GLU A 144 -6.62 -0.92 -9.47
C GLU A 144 -5.79 -2.12 -9.94
N LYS A 145 -4.45 -2.06 -9.84
CA LYS A 145 -3.57 -3.19 -10.19
C LYS A 145 -3.85 -4.44 -9.36
N LEU A 146 -4.23 -4.29 -8.09
CA LEU A 146 -4.60 -5.39 -7.21
C LEU A 146 -5.95 -6.03 -7.59
N ARG A 147 -6.90 -5.24 -8.12
CA ARG A 147 -8.19 -5.74 -8.63
C ARG A 147 -8.08 -6.46 -9.98
N GLN A 148 -7.05 -6.17 -10.78
CA GLN A 148 -6.86 -6.80 -12.09
C GLN A 148 -6.89 -8.33 -11.98
N LYS A 149 -7.50 -8.98 -12.96
CA LYS A 149 -7.61 -10.44 -12.97
C LYS A 149 -6.54 -11.08 -13.83
N ILE A 150 -5.95 -12.16 -13.33
CA ILE A 150 -5.08 -13.07 -14.09
C ILE A 150 -5.76 -14.44 -13.99
N ASP A 151 -6.12 -15.03 -15.13
CA ASP A 151 -6.86 -16.29 -15.20
C ASP A 151 -8.13 -16.31 -14.33
N ASN A 152 -8.94 -15.23 -14.43
CA ASN A 152 -10.17 -14.98 -13.66
C ASN A 152 -10.02 -14.78 -12.14
N VAL A 153 -8.80 -14.83 -11.60
CA VAL A 153 -8.51 -14.60 -10.17
C VAL A 153 -7.97 -13.19 -9.97
N GLN A 154 -8.42 -12.47 -8.93
CA GLN A 154 -7.88 -11.13 -8.67
C GLN A 154 -6.42 -11.23 -8.26
N ARG A 155 -5.62 -10.26 -8.69
CA ARG A 155 -4.17 -10.27 -8.47
C ARG A 155 -3.81 -10.34 -6.99
N ILE A 156 -4.59 -9.69 -6.13
CA ILE A 156 -4.39 -9.75 -4.68
C ILE A 156 -4.50 -11.18 -4.12
N ASP A 157 -5.43 -12.00 -4.61
CA ASP A 157 -5.59 -13.39 -4.15
C ASP A 157 -4.38 -14.25 -4.53
N ILE A 158 -3.73 -13.92 -5.65
CA ILE A 158 -2.50 -14.59 -6.09
C ILE A 158 -1.35 -14.30 -5.13
N LEU A 159 -1.31 -13.12 -4.48
CA LEU A 159 -0.28 -12.79 -3.51
C LEU A 159 -0.33 -13.71 -2.28
N PHE A 160 -1.52 -14.19 -1.92
CA PHE A 160 -1.72 -15.03 -0.75
C PHE A 160 -1.45 -16.52 -1.01
N ARG A 161 -1.12 -16.91 -2.25
CA ARG A 161 -0.82 -18.30 -2.58
C ARG A 161 0.49 -18.74 -1.92
N LYS A 162 0.47 -19.96 -1.40
CA LYS A 162 1.64 -20.64 -0.85
C LYS A 162 2.07 -21.80 -1.75
N VAL A 163 3.37 -22.03 -1.82
CA VAL A 163 4.00 -23.24 -2.40
C VAL A 163 4.92 -23.79 -1.33
N ASP A 164 4.75 -25.07 -0.97
CA ASP A 164 5.49 -25.73 0.11
C ASP A 164 5.50 -24.92 1.43
N GLY A 165 4.35 -24.35 1.78
CA GLY A 165 4.17 -23.53 3.00
C GLY A 165 4.66 -22.08 2.89
N HIS A 166 5.35 -21.71 1.81
CA HIS A 166 5.95 -20.37 1.64
C HIS A 166 5.13 -19.51 0.68
N PHE A 167 4.94 -18.23 1.00
CA PHE A 167 4.28 -17.30 0.09
C PHE A 167 5.12 -17.06 -1.16
N VAL A 168 4.47 -17.02 -2.31
CA VAL A 168 5.11 -16.80 -3.62
C VAL A 168 4.55 -15.58 -4.34
N GLY A 169 4.03 -14.61 -3.58
CA GLY A 169 3.35 -13.44 -4.12
C GLY A 169 4.25 -12.59 -5.00
N LYS A 170 3.81 -12.40 -6.25
CA LYS A 170 4.50 -11.58 -7.25
C LYS A 170 3.65 -10.37 -7.60
N MET A 171 4.22 -9.19 -7.46
CA MET A 171 3.54 -7.94 -7.78
C MET A 171 4.35 -7.12 -8.79
N LYS A 172 3.67 -6.55 -9.79
CA LYS A 172 4.25 -5.64 -10.78
C LYS A 172 3.47 -4.33 -10.76
N LEU A 173 4.17 -3.25 -10.44
CA LEU A 173 3.70 -1.88 -10.25
C LEU A 173 4.58 -0.93 -11.08
N ASP A 174 4.78 -1.26 -12.34
CA ASP A 174 5.62 -0.50 -13.25
C ASP A 174 4.93 0.76 -13.76
N ASN A 175 5.72 1.83 -13.96
CA ASN A 175 5.28 3.08 -14.61
C ASN A 175 4.07 3.74 -13.95
N LEU A 176 4.00 3.72 -12.61
CA LEU A 176 2.92 4.33 -11.84
C LEU A 176 3.31 5.69 -11.24
N GLY A 177 4.58 6.10 -11.37
CA GLY A 177 5.10 7.34 -10.82
C GLY A 177 5.27 7.33 -9.30
N LEU A 178 5.28 6.16 -8.66
CA LEU A 178 5.30 5.99 -7.20
C LEU A 178 6.52 6.68 -6.59
N LYS A 179 6.29 7.54 -5.58
CA LYS A 179 7.34 8.12 -4.72
C LYS A 179 7.54 7.32 -3.42
N SER A 180 6.49 6.62 -2.98
CA SER A 180 6.47 5.75 -1.80
C SER A 180 5.72 4.45 -2.10
N ILE A 181 5.94 3.44 -1.26
CA ILE A 181 5.24 2.15 -1.27
C ILE A 181 4.54 1.87 0.07
N ASP A 182 4.39 2.85 0.95
CA ASP A 182 3.77 2.69 2.28
C ASP A 182 2.34 2.15 2.21
N HIS A 183 1.64 2.45 1.12
CA HIS A 183 0.30 1.92 0.86
C HIS A 183 0.29 0.39 0.79
N LEU A 184 1.40 -0.26 0.47
CA LEU A 184 1.55 -1.73 0.43
C LEU A 184 1.93 -2.36 1.78
N LYS A 185 2.06 -1.60 2.87
CA LYS A 185 2.54 -2.13 4.16
C LYS A 185 1.74 -3.32 4.70
N TYR A 186 0.44 -3.37 4.45
CA TYR A 186 -0.41 -4.50 4.87
C TYR A 186 -0.28 -5.73 3.96
N LEU A 187 0.39 -5.59 2.81
CA LEU A 187 0.68 -6.66 1.87
C LEU A 187 2.15 -7.11 1.91
N SER A 188 3.01 -6.41 2.65
CA SER A 188 4.47 -6.58 2.58
C SER A 188 4.91 -8.01 2.93
N SER A 189 4.21 -8.69 3.84
CA SER A 189 4.49 -10.06 4.26
C SER A 189 4.10 -11.13 3.23
N PHE A 190 3.34 -10.78 2.20
CA PHE A 190 2.90 -11.70 1.14
C PHE A 190 3.71 -11.54 -0.16
N ILE A 191 4.42 -10.42 -0.30
CA ILE A 191 5.16 -10.09 -1.51
C ILE A 191 6.59 -10.62 -1.40
N THR A 192 6.95 -11.57 -2.27
CA THR A 192 8.31 -12.11 -2.36
C THR A 192 9.05 -11.68 -3.62
N ARG A 193 8.32 -11.26 -4.65
CA ARG A 193 8.88 -10.63 -5.85
C ARG A 193 8.14 -9.36 -6.19
N LEU A 194 8.87 -8.26 -6.34
CA LEU A 194 8.31 -6.94 -6.58
C LEU A 194 9.02 -6.25 -7.76
N ASP A 195 8.24 -5.83 -8.74
CA ASP A 195 8.70 -5.05 -9.88
C ASP A 195 8.12 -3.63 -9.81
N LEU A 196 9.01 -2.66 -9.61
CA LEU A 196 8.74 -1.24 -9.46
C LEU A 196 9.44 -0.42 -10.55
N THR A 197 9.70 -1.02 -11.71
CA THR A 197 10.37 -0.37 -12.84
C THR A 197 9.64 0.91 -13.28
N GLY A 198 10.35 2.02 -13.51
CA GLY A 198 9.76 3.26 -14.03
C GLY A 198 8.95 4.06 -13.01
N ASN A 199 9.39 4.09 -11.75
CA ASN A 199 8.77 4.90 -10.70
C ASN A 199 9.72 6.04 -10.26
N LYS A 200 9.43 6.69 -9.13
CA LYS A 200 10.15 7.85 -8.61
C LYS A 200 10.72 7.59 -7.22
N LEU A 201 11.11 6.34 -6.95
CA LEU A 201 11.67 5.92 -5.67
C LEU A 201 13.12 6.40 -5.53
N THR A 202 13.51 6.88 -4.35
CA THR A 202 14.81 7.55 -4.15
C THR A 202 15.78 6.82 -3.23
N ASN A 203 15.30 5.88 -2.41
CA ASN A 203 16.12 5.16 -1.43
C ASN A 203 15.55 3.77 -1.15
N LEU A 204 16.40 2.87 -0.63
CA LEU A 204 16.00 1.49 -0.32
C LEU A 204 15.38 1.30 1.06
N CYS A 205 15.50 2.28 1.97
CA CYS A 205 14.97 2.17 3.33
C CYS A 205 13.44 1.97 3.35
N ILE A 206 12.72 2.46 2.33
CA ILE A 206 11.26 2.27 2.18
C ILE A 206 10.84 0.79 2.10
N PHE A 207 11.77 -0.13 1.84
CA PHE A 207 11.49 -1.56 1.75
C PHE A 207 11.61 -2.30 3.08
N GLU A 208 11.90 -1.62 4.20
CA GLU A 208 11.99 -2.24 5.54
C GLU A 208 10.82 -3.19 5.89
N PRO A 209 9.54 -2.88 5.56
CA PRO A 209 8.44 -3.79 5.86
C PRO A 209 8.42 -5.09 5.05
N PHE A 210 9.20 -5.19 3.97
CA PHE A 210 9.18 -6.28 2.99
C PHE A 210 10.23 -7.36 3.30
N ARG A 211 10.24 -7.87 4.54
CA ARG A 211 11.25 -8.82 5.04
C ARG A 211 11.35 -10.15 4.27
N ARG A 212 10.34 -10.49 3.47
CA ARG A 212 10.27 -11.72 2.64
C ARG A 212 10.64 -11.50 1.17
N LEU A 213 11.07 -10.28 0.81
CA LEU A 213 11.41 -9.95 -0.55
C LEU A 213 12.70 -10.66 -0.97
N THR A 214 12.61 -11.45 -2.04
CA THR A 214 13.74 -12.20 -2.62
C THR A 214 14.17 -11.63 -3.97
N HIS A 215 13.24 -10.98 -4.69
CA HIS A 215 13.51 -10.40 -6.00
C HIS A 215 12.92 -8.98 -6.07
N LEU A 216 13.75 -8.00 -6.37
CA LEU A 216 13.36 -6.60 -6.48
C LEU A 216 13.87 -5.99 -7.78
N ARG A 217 12.98 -5.40 -8.58
CA ARG A 217 13.33 -4.63 -9.79
C ARG A 217 13.00 -3.15 -9.61
N LEU A 218 13.99 -2.30 -9.86
CA LEU A 218 13.97 -0.87 -9.61
C LEU A 218 14.58 -0.05 -10.76
N PHE A 219 14.76 -0.62 -11.94
CA PHE A 219 15.18 0.15 -13.13
C PHE A 219 14.29 1.38 -13.34
N ASN A 220 14.84 2.43 -13.94
CA ASN A 220 14.16 3.71 -14.14
C ASN A 220 13.57 4.28 -12.82
N ASN A 221 14.36 4.24 -11.74
CA ASN A 221 14.06 4.98 -10.50
C ASN A 221 15.28 5.83 -10.10
N PRO A 222 15.07 7.03 -9.52
CA PRO A 222 16.15 7.92 -9.07
C PRO A 222 16.78 7.49 -7.74
N ILE A 223 17.13 6.21 -7.60
CA ILE A 223 17.85 5.68 -6.43
C ILE A 223 19.35 5.91 -6.66
N THR A 224 20.02 6.54 -5.69
CA THR A 224 21.42 6.98 -5.85
C THR A 224 22.39 6.33 -4.87
N SER A 225 21.90 5.45 -3.99
CA SER A 225 22.72 4.75 -2.98
C SER A 225 22.13 3.38 -2.64
N PHE A 226 22.99 2.43 -2.28
CA PHE A 226 22.60 1.14 -1.70
C PHE A 226 22.29 1.21 -0.21
N LYS A 227 22.33 2.39 0.41
CA LYS A 227 22.00 2.54 1.84
C LYS A 227 20.62 1.96 2.16
N GLY A 228 20.57 1.13 3.20
CA GLY A 228 19.36 0.42 3.62
C GLY A 228 19.15 -0.94 2.96
N ILE A 229 20.06 -1.41 2.09
CA ILE A 229 19.99 -2.75 1.49
C ILE A 229 20.00 -3.86 2.57
N SER A 230 20.65 -3.61 3.71
CA SER A 230 20.65 -4.53 4.85
C SER A 230 19.27 -4.76 5.48
N MET A 231 18.28 -3.90 5.19
CA MET A 231 16.88 -4.09 5.61
C MET A 231 16.14 -5.15 4.77
N LEU A 232 16.77 -5.69 3.72
CA LEU A 232 16.24 -6.73 2.84
C LEU A 232 17.03 -8.04 3.01
N PRO A 233 16.89 -8.74 4.16
CA PRO A 233 17.78 -9.83 4.56
C PRO A 233 17.68 -11.08 3.67
N GLN A 234 16.60 -11.23 2.91
CA GLN A 234 16.31 -12.38 2.04
C GLN A 234 16.50 -12.08 0.55
N LEU A 235 17.06 -10.91 0.19
CA LEU A 235 17.15 -10.48 -1.19
C LEU A 235 18.23 -11.26 -1.95
N ASP A 236 17.81 -12.02 -2.95
CA ASP A 236 18.68 -12.81 -3.82
C ASP A 236 18.93 -12.12 -5.17
N TYR A 237 17.99 -11.30 -5.64
CA TYR A 237 18.04 -10.60 -6.92
C TYR A 237 17.66 -9.13 -6.76
N LEU A 238 18.50 -8.23 -7.28
CA LEU A 238 18.26 -6.80 -7.35
C LEU A 238 18.56 -6.28 -8.75
N SER A 239 17.63 -5.51 -9.33
CA SER A 239 17.88 -4.75 -10.56
C SER A 239 17.73 -3.26 -10.27
N VAL A 240 18.76 -2.46 -10.54
CA VAL A 240 18.84 -1.02 -10.20
C VAL A 240 19.67 -0.27 -11.25
N ILE A 241 19.63 1.06 -11.23
CA ILE A 241 20.65 1.85 -11.94
C ILE A 241 22.04 1.59 -11.34
N GLU A 242 23.09 1.75 -12.13
CA GLU A 242 24.46 1.68 -11.60
C GLU A 242 24.69 2.82 -10.60
N MET A 243 25.14 2.47 -9.40
CA MET A 243 25.34 3.40 -8.28
C MET A 243 26.74 3.25 -7.71
N ALA A 244 27.28 4.35 -7.17
CA ALA A 244 28.53 4.30 -6.44
C ALA A 244 28.37 3.51 -5.13
N MET A 245 29.32 2.63 -4.84
CA MET A 245 29.40 1.89 -3.57
C MET A 245 30.14 2.67 -2.47
N ASN A 246 30.31 3.98 -2.65
CA ASN A 246 30.98 4.83 -1.69
C ASN A 246 30.03 5.10 -0.52
N ASP A 247 30.55 5.08 0.71
CA ASP A 247 29.80 5.42 1.93
C ASP A 247 28.74 4.39 2.40
N LEU A 248 28.96 3.10 2.11
CA LEU A 248 28.18 2.01 2.72
C LEU A 248 28.69 1.69 4.12
N ASP A 249 27.76 1.47 5.05
CA ASP A 249 28.12 0.90 6.35
C ASP A 249 28.44 -0.60 6.23
N ILE A 250 29.00 -1.18 7.30
CA ILE A 250 29.44 -2.58 7.32
C ILE A 250 28.27 -3.55 7.05
N LYS A 251 27.03 -3.19 7.48
CA LYS A 251 25.86 -4.05 7.30
C LYS A 251 25.38 -4.03 5.86
N ASP A 252 25.32 -2.85 5.26
CA ASP A 252 24.91 -2.66 3.87
C ASP A 252 25.93 -3.28 2.90
N ASP A 253 27.24 -3.11 3.13
CA ASP A 253 28.29 -3.79 2.34
C ASP A 253 28.19 -5.31 2.45
N PHE A 254 27.97 -5.84 3.65
CA PHE A 254 27.81 -7.28 3.86
C PHE A 254 26.54 -7.83 3.20
N ALA A 255 25.43 -7.10 3.29
CA ALA A 255 24.17 -7.50 2.67
C ALA A 255 24.26 -7.47 1.14
N LEU A 256 24.88 -6.44 0.55
CA LEU A 256 25.08 -6.32 -0.89
C LEU A 256 25.86 -7.53 -1.44
N LYS A 257 26.92 -7.97 -0.73
CA LYS A 257 27.73 -9.14 -1.10
C LYS A 257 27.00 -10.49 -1.02
N LYS A 258 25.85 -10.56 -0.34
CA LYS A 258 25.02 -11.77 -0.27
C LYS A 258 24.05 -11.91 -1.45
N ILE A 259 23.79 -10.82 -2.17
CA ILE A 259 22.87 -10.81 -3.30
C ILE A 259 23.48 -11.67 -4.41
N ARG A 260 22.76 -12.70 -4.85
CA ARG A 260 23.28 -13.65 -5.86
C ARG A 260 23.39 -13.02 -7.24
N MET A 261 22.51 -12.08 -7.54
CA MET A 261 22.42 -11.46 -8.86
C MET A 261 22.08 -9.97 -8.73
N LEU A 262 23.00 -9.13 -9.19
CA LEU A 262 22.84 -7.69 -9.30
C LEU A 262 22.86 -7.31 -10.78
N GLU A 263 21.79 -6.67 -11.26
CA GLU A 263 21.65 -6.26 -12.65
C GLU A 263 21.59 -4.73 -12.74
N PHE A 264 22.37 -4.16 -13.65
CA PHE A 264 22.45 -2.71 -13.85
C PHE A 264 21.78 -2.28 -15.15
N GLU A 265 21.04 -1.17 -15.09
CA GLU A 265 20.20 -0.66 -16.18
C GLU A 265 20.98 -0.35 -17.47
N GLU A 266 22.13 0.32 -17.38
CA GLU A 266 22.89 0.79 -18.55
C GLU A 266 23.82 -0.27 -19.15
N SER A 267 24.13 -1.36 -18.43
CA SER A 267 25.03 -2.40 -18.92
C SER A 267 24.30 -3.55 -19.63
N GLY A 268 23.02 -3.79 -19.32
CA GLY A 268 22.31 -5.02 -19.72
C GLY A 268 23.03 -6.30 -19.29
N GLN A 269 24.06 -6.18 -18.43
CA GLN A 269 24.92 -7.25 -17.97
C GLN A 269 24.55 -7.54 -16.52
N SER A 270 24.07 -8.75 -16.28
CA SER A 270 23.90 -9.27 -14.93
C SER A 270 25.29 -9.58 -14.33
N VAL A 271 25.62 -8.93 -13.22
CA VAL A 271 26.80 -9.29 -12.43
C VAL A 271 26.35 -10.34 -11.40
N LYS A 272 26.90 -11.54 -11.53
CA LYS A 272 26.79 -12.54 -10.46
C LYS A 272 27.86 -12.18 -9.42
N MET A 273 27.44 -11.84 -8.21
CA MET A 273 28.37 -11.57 -7.11
C MET A 273 28.89 -12.87 -6.49
#